data_AF-I2F7W8-F1
#
_entry.id   AF-I2F7W8-F1
#
_cell.length_a   1.000
_cell.length_b   1.000
_cell.length_c   1.000
_cell.angle_alpha   90.00
_cell.angle_beta   90.00
_cell.angle_gamma   90.00
#
_symmetry.space_group_name_H-M   'P 1'
#
loop_
_entity.id
_entity.type
_entity.pdbx_description
1 polymer ?
#
loop_
_entity_poly.entity_id
_entity_poly.type
_entity_poly.pdbx_seq_one_letter_code
_entity_poly.pdbx_strand_id
1 'polypeptide(L)'
;MIFTISFFLWITFFGRFTLASVVSGVLVSVLPQYISSRLIRSGPVFATAFKIILALPIAVFQAFRLIFSRPVFTVRSEKSPENRIVEFGKIISITMTPEEIVISKDREGLLIHEVKK
;
A
#
# COMPACT_ATOMS: atom_id res chain seq x y z
N MET A 1 -2.67 5.99 -15.66
CA MET A 1 -3.15 5.50 -14.36
C MET A 1 -3.34 6.65 -13.37
N ILE A 2 -2.30 7.44 -13.05
CA ILE A 2 -2.42 8.56 -12.11
C ILE A 2 -3.39 9.63 -12.60
N PHE A 3 -3.36 9.97 -13.89
CA PHE A 3 -4.38 10.83 -14.51
C PHE A 3 -5.80 10.29 -14.26
N THR A 4 -6.04 9.01 -14.58
CA THR A 4 -7.35 8.37 -14.42
C THR A 4 -7.84 8.36 -12.97
N ILE A 5 -6.96 8.04 -12.02
CA ILE A 5 -7.28 8.05 -10.58
C ILE A 5 -7.58 9.47 -10.12
N SER A 6 -6.74 10.45 -10.50
CA SER A 6 -6.93 11.85 -10.13
C SER A 6 -8.23 12.42 -10.68
N PHE A 7 -8.54 12.08 -11.94
CA PHE A 7 -9.75 12.52 -12.61
C PHE A 7 -11.01 11.88 -12.01
N PHE A 8 -10.93 10.59 -11.70
CA PHE A 8 -12.00 9.87 -11.02
C PHE A 8 -12.28 10.49 -9.65
N LEU A 9 -11.24 10.68 -8.82
CA LEU A 9 -11.37 11.32 -7.51
C LEU A 9 -11.95 12.73 -7.62
N TRP A 10 -11.53 13.51 -8.62
CA TRP A 10 -12.07 14.85 -8.89
C TRP A 10 -13.58 14.81 -9.16
N ILE A 11 -14.01 13.96 -10.09
CA ILE A 11 -15.43 13.81 -10.43
C ILE A 11 -16.25 13.35 -9.23
N THR A 12 -15.76 12.35 -8.49
CA THR A 12 -16.45 11.84 -7.30
C THR A 12 -16.60 12.92 -6.24
N PHE A 13 -15.58 13.78 -6.06
CA PHE A 13 -15.62 14.87 -5.10
C PHE A 13 -16.64 15.96 -5.46
N PHE A 14 -16.78 16.28 -6.75
CA PHE A 14 -17.75 17.30 -7.20
C PHE A 14 -19.21 16.82 -7.17
N GLY A 15 -19.46 15.51 -7.15
CA GLY A 15 -20.80 14.92 -7.02
C GLY A 15 -21.79 15.22 -8.16
N ARG A 16 -21.39 16.03 -9.16
CA ARG A 16 -22.18 16.39 -10.34
C ARG A 16 -21.32 16.37 -11.60
N PHE A 17 -21.81 15.65 -12.61
CA PHE A 17 -21.23 15.66 -13.95
C PHE A 17 -21.73 16.88 -14.73
N THR A 18 -20.93 17.94 -14.74
CA THR A 18 -21.15 19.15 -15.52
C THR A 18 -19.97 19.35 -16.47
N LEU A 19 -20.17 20.08 -17.57
CA LEU A 19 -19.06 20.38 -18.49
C LEU A 19 -17.89 21.07 -17.78
N ALA A 20 -18.20 21.97 -16.84
CA ALA A 20 -17.19 22.66 -16.02
C ALA A 20 -16.41 21.70 -15.11
N SER A 21 -17.07 20.71 -14.48
CA SER A 21 -16.39 19.74 -13.62
C SER A 21 -15.50 18.78 -14.42
N VAL A 22 -15.89 18.44 -15.65
CA VAL A 22 -15.06 17.64 -16.56
C VAL A 22 -13.82 18.44 -17.00
N VAL A 23 -13.99 19.67 -17.49
CA VAL A 23 -12.87 20.49 -17.97
C VAL A 23 -11.88 20.80 -16.85
N SER A 24 -12.36 21.23 -15.67
CA SER A 24 -11.50 21.45 -14.51
C SER A 24 -10.81 20.17 -14.04
N GLY A 25 -11.51 19.03 -14.08
CA GLY A 25 -10.94 17.74 -13.72
C GLY A 25 -9.81 17.31 -14.63
N VAL A 26 -9.95 17.52 -15.95
CA VAL A 26 -8.87 17.25 -16.91
C VAL A 26 -7.65 18.10 -16.58
N LEU A 27 -7.82 19.41 -16.42
CA LEU A 27 -6.72 20.34 -16.12
C LEU A 27 -6.00 19.97 -14.82
N VAL A 28 -6.76 19.72 -13.75
CA VAL A 28 -6.20 19.38 -12.44
C VAL A 28 -5.52 18.01 -12.47
N SER A 29 -5.98 17.07 -13.28
CA SER A 29 -5.39 15.71 -13.35
C SER A 29 -4.09 15.64 -14.16
N VAL A 30 -3.81 16.62 -15.02
CA VAL A 30 -2.55 16.69 -15.78
C VAL A 30 -1.35 16.96 -14.85
N LEU A 31 -1.50 17.82 -13.86
CA LEU A 31 -0.40 18.22 -12.97
C LEU A 31 0.13 17.04 -12.11
N PRO A 32 -0.71 16.26 -11.40
CA PRO A 32 -0.28 15.04 -10.71
C PRO A 32 0.32 14.01 -11.66
N GLN A 33 -0.23 13.86 -12.87
CA GLN A 33 0.32 12.94 -13.87
C GLN A 33 1.74 13.35 -14.29
N TYR A 34 1.99 14.64 -14.48
CA TYR A 34 3.31 15.18 -14.84
C TYR A 34 4.33 15.02 -13.70
N ILE A 35 3.93 15.34 -12.47
CA ILE A 35 4.80 15.20 -11.30
C ILE A 35 5.09 13.71 -11.03
N SER A 36 4.08 12.86 -11.09
CA SER A 36 4.21 11.43 -10.84
C SER A 36 5.05 10.71 -11.88
N SER A 37 5.03 11.12 -13.16
CA SER A 37 5.82 10.47 -14.21
C SER A 37 7.32 10.64 -13.98
N ARG A 38 7.74 11.66 -13.23
CA ARG A 38 9.13 11.91 -12.84
C ARG A 38 9.53 11.22 -11.53
N LEU A 39 8.60 11.06 -10.60
CA LEU A 39 8.88 10.56 -9.25
C LEU A 39 8.62 9.06 -9.07
N ILE A 40 7.57 8.53 -9.70
CA ILE A 40 7.08 7.17 -9.47
C ILE A 40 7.46 6.30 -10.65
N ARG A 41 8.37 5.35 -10.44
CA ARG A 41 8.68 4.32 -11.43
C ARG A 41 7.48 3.41 -11.65
N SER A 42 7.22 3.05 -12.90
CA SER A 42 6.19 2.09 -13.27
C SER A 42 6.41 0.74 -12.56
N GLY A 43 5.32 0.14 -12.08
CA GLY A 43 5.34 -1.16 -11.44
C GLY A 43 3.93 -1.73 -11.29
N PRO A 44 3.79 -2.95 -10.75
CA PRO A 44 2.55 -3.70 -10.77
C PRO A 44 1.58 -3.26 -9.66
N VAL A 45 1.13 -2.01 -9.70
CA VAL A 45 0.32 -1.38 -8.63
C VAL A 45 -0.96 -2.16 -8.34
N PHE A 46 -1.71 -2.57 -9.37
CA PHE A 46 -2.96 -3.33 -9.18
C PHE A 46 -2.73 -4.70 -8.53
N ALA A 47 -1.71 -5.44 -8.99
CA ALA A 47 -1.39 -6.74 -8.42
C ALA A 47 -0.96 -6.62 -6.96
N THR A 48 -0.17 -5.59 -6.62
CA THR A 48 0.22 -5.31 -5.24
C THR A 48 -0.97 -4.94 -4.37
N ALA A 49 -1.84 -4.03 -4.83
CA ALA A 49 -3.04 -3.63 -4.09
C ALA A 49 -3.97 -4.83 -3.83
N PHE A 50 -4.18 -5.68 -4.83
CA PHE A 50 -5.00 -6.87 -4.70
C PHE A 50 -4.43 -7.86 -3.67
N LYS A 51 -3.11 -8.08 -3.65
CA LYS A 51 -2.45 -8.91 -2.63
C LYS A 51 -2.67 -8.39 -1.20
N ILE A 52 -2.58 -7.07 -1.00
CA ILE A 52 -2.83 -6.45 0.31
C ILE A 52 -4.28 -6.70 0.74
N ILE A 53 -5.23 -6.47 -0.16
CA ILE A 53 -6.66 -6.66 0.14
C ILE A 53 -6.96 -8.10 0.54
N LEU A 54 -6.38 -9.08 -0.15
CA LEU A 54 -6.56 -10.50 0.17
C LEU A 54 -5.91 -10.91 1.50
N ALA A 55 -4.88 -10.20 1.97
CA ALA A 55 -4.25 -10.48 3.25
C ALA A 55 -5.08 -9.96 4.44
N LEU A 56 -5.89 -8.92 4.25
CA LEU A 56 -6.63 -8.26 5.34
C LEU A 56 -7.61 -9.17 6.11
N PRO A 57 -8.42 -10.04 5.48
CA PRO A 57 -9.33 -10.91 6.23
C PRO A 57 -8.60 -11.89 7.15
N ILE A 58 -7.49 -12.45 6.67
CA ILE A 58 -6.65 -13.38 7.44
C ILE A 58 -6.03 -12.64 8.62
N ALA A 59 -5.55 -11.42 8.37
CA ALA A 59 -5.03 -10.54 9.38
C ALA A 59 -6.05 -10.27 10.49
N VAL A 60 -7.29 -9.90 10.17
CA VAL A 60 -8.34 -9.66 11.18
C VAL A 60 -8.53 -10.89 12.09
N PHE A 61 -8.54 -12.10 11.53
CA PHE A 61 -8.69 -13.33 12.31
C PHE A 61 -7.48 -13.59 13.23
N GLN A 62 -6.27 -13.34 12.75
CA GLN A 62 -5.04 -13.43 13.53
C GLN A 62 -5.02 -12.44 14.69
N ALA A 63 -5.44 -11.19 14.48
CA ALA A 63 -5.55 -10.19 15.56
C ALA A 63 -6.49 -10.68 16.68
N PHE A 64 -7.64 -11.25 16.30
CA PHE A 64 -8.58 -11.78 17.28
C PHE A 64 -7.98 -12.94 18.09
N ARG A 65 -7.27 -13.86 17.44
CA ARG A 65 -6.57 -14.96 18.10
C ARG A 65 -5.52 -14.45 19.09
N LEU A 66 -4.82 -13.37 18.76
CA LEU A 66 -3.72 -12.83 19.55
C LEU A 66 -4.17 -12.35 20.94
N ILE A 67 -5.41 -11.86 21.07
CA ILE A 67 -6.01 -11.44 22.34
C ILE A 67 -6.03 -12.59 23.38
N PHE A 68 -6.17 -13.83 22.90
CA PHE A 68 -6.25 -15.02 23.75
C PHE A 68 -4.93 -15.79 23.83
N SER A 69 -3.85 -15.25 23.25
CA SER A 69 -2.53 -15.89 23.17
C SER A 69 -1.56 -15.30 24.19
N ARG A 70 -0.50 -16.04 24.55
CA ARG A 70 0.67 -15.48 25.25
C ARG A 70 1.79 -15.24 24.23
N PRO A 71 1.91 -14.03 23.65
CA PRO A 71 2.85 -13.79 22.56
C PRO A 71 4.30 -13.81 23.07
N VAL A 72 5.20 -14.45 22.31
CA VAL A 72 6.66 -14.29 22.46
C VAL A 72 7.15 -13.43 21.32
N PHE A 73 8.01 -12.46 21.60
CA PHE A 73 8.46 -11.48 20.64
C PHE A 73 9.85 -11.85 20.09
N THR A 74 10.04 -11.78 18.78
CA THR A 74 11.34 -12.01 18.14
C THR A 74 11.52 -11.11 16.91
N VAL A 75 12.73 -11.05 16.36
CA VAL A 75 13.08 -10.26 15.18
C VAL A 75 13.64 -11.19 14.10
N ARG A 76 13.16 -11.03 12.86
CA ARG A 76 13.71 -11.70 11.68
C ARG A 76 14.10 -10.69 10.61
N SER A 77 15.08 -11.07 9.78
CA SER A 77 15.47 -10.31 8.59
C SER A 77 14.96 -11.00 7.35
N GLU A 78 14.38 -10.25 6.42
CA GLU A 78 13.85 -10.77 5.16
C GLU A 78 14.30 -9.92 3.97
N LYS A 79 14.71 -10.56 2.88
CA LYS A 79 15.21 -9.85 1.69
C LYS A 79 14.14 -8.89 1.14
N SER A 80 14.56 -7.64 0.86
CA SER A 80 13.69 -6.64 0.27
C SER A 80 13.61 -6.80 -1.26
N PRO A 81 12.42 -6.68 -1.88
CA PRO A 81 12.26 -6.66 -3.32
C PRO A 81 12.99 -5.47 -3.98
N GLU A 82 13.52 -5.66 -5.19
CA GLU A 82 14.20 -4.59 -5.93
C GLU A 82 13.22 -3.51 -6.45
N ASN A 83 11.99 -3.90 -6.79
CA ASN A 83 10.97 -2.97 -7.27
C ASN A 83 10.33 -2.23 -6.09
N ARG A 84 10.42 -0.89 -6.06
CA ARG A 84 9.88 -0.05 -4.99
C ARG A 84 8.38 -0.23 -4.72
N ILE A 85 7.56 -0.50 -5.74
CA ILE A 85 6.11 -0.72 -5.56
C ILE A 85 5.86 -2.08 -4.90
N VAL A 86 6.65 -3.09 -5.26
CA VAL A 86 6.57 -4.42 -4.65
C VAL A 86 7.11 -4.39 -3.22
N GLU A 87 8.20 -3.66 -2.98
CA GLU A 87 8.75 -3.40 -1.64
C GLU A 87 7.74 -2.69 -0.75
N PHE A 88 7.17 -1.57 -1.20
CA PHE A 88 6.12 -0.86 -0.47
C PHE A 88 4.93 -1.77 -0.18
N GLY A 89 4.50 -2.53 -1.19
CA GLY A 89 3.44 -3.53 -1.05
C GLY A 89 3.71 -4.56 0.04
N LYS A 90 4.94 -5.08 0.07
CA LYS A 90 5.39 -6.05 1.07
C LYS A 90 5.40 -5.43 2.47
N ILE A 91 5.93 -4.21 2.61
CA ILE A 91 5.97 -3.50 3.91
C ILE A 91 4.56 -3.30 4.46
N ILE A 92 3.63 -2.80 3.63
CA ILE A 92 2.24 -2.60 4.04
C ILE A 92 1.58 -3.94 4.38
N SER A 93 1.77 -4.96 3.54
CA SER A 93 1.19 -6.29 3.78
C SER A 93 1.65 -6.88 5.11
N ILE A 94 2.95 -6.82 5.41
CA ILE A 94 3.53 -7.30 6.68
C ILE A 94 2.94 -6.49 7.84
N THR A 95 3.01 -5.15 7.76
CA THR A 95 2.61 -4.27 8.86
C THR A 95 1.09 -4.29 9.14
N MET A 96 0.27 -4.59 8.13
CA MET A 96 -1.17 -4.78 8.31
C MET A 96 -1.54 -6.22 8.74
N THR A 97 -0.57 -7.14 8.76
CA THR A 97 -0.77 -8.50 9.27
C THR A 97 -0.42 -8.51 10.76
N PRO A 98 -1.38 -8.74 11.67
CA PRO A 98 -1.08 -8.89 13.08
C PRO A 98 -0.20 -10.10 13.29
N GLU A 99 0.66 -10.00 14.29
CA GLU A 99 1.86 -10.83 14.50
C GLU A 99 3.13 -10.29 13.83
N GLU A 100 3.08 -9.34 12.89
CA GLU A 100 4.30 -8.84 12.23
C GLU A 100 4.30 -7.30 12.04
N ILE A 101 5.45 -6.65 12.20
CA ILE A 101 5.64 -5.23 11.87
C ILE A 101 7.05 -4.99 11.33
N VAL A 102 7.14 -4.25 10.22
CA VAL A 102 8.44 -3.81 9.70
C VAL A 102 8.95 -2.65 10.55
N ILE A 103 10.09 -2.82 11.23
CA ILE A 103 10.67 -1.78 12.08
C ILE A 103 11.61 -0.89 11.28
N SER A 104 12.44 -1.50 10.43
CA SER A 104 13.47 -0.78 9.68
C SER A 104 13.86 -1.52 8.41
N LYS A 105 14.57 -0.79 7.56
CA LYS A 105 15.21 -1.31 6.36
C LYS A 105 16.70 -1.14 6.51
N ASP A 106 17.42 -2.26 6.49
CA ASP A 106 18.88 -2.29 6.47
C ASP A 106 19.40 -2.70 5.09
N ARG A 107 20.74 -2.68 4.93
CA ARG A 107 21.42 -3.07 3.68
C ARG A 107 21.11 -4.51 3.26
N GLU A 108 20.75 -5.37 4.21
CA GLU A 108 20.49 -6.80 4.00
C GLU A 108 19.01 -7.12 3.73
N GLY A 109 18.09 -6.21 4.07
CA GLY A 109 16.66 -6.46 3.91
C GLY A 109 15.75 -5.65 4.84
N LEU A 110 14.52 -6.13 5.00
CA LEU A 110 13.52 -5.63 5.93
C LEU A 110 13.71 -6.32 7.28
N LEU A 111 13.83 -5.54 8.35
CA LEU A 111 13.81 -6.03 9.72
C LEU A 111 12.37 -6.06 10.20
N ILE A 112 11.90 -7.27 10.51
CA ILE A 112 10.51 -7.56 10.88
C ILE A 112 10.51 -8.00 12.33
N HIS A 113 9.77 -7.27 13.16
CA HIS A 113 9.39 -7.75 14.47
C HIS A 113 8.20 -8.70 14.31
N GLU A 114 8.34 -9.92 14.80
CA GLU A 114 7.29 -10.93 14.74
C GLU A 114 6.88 -11.41 16.14
N VAL A 115 5.66 -11.92 16.23
CA VAL A 115 5.12 -12.66 17.37
C VAL A 115 5.28 -14.15 17.07
N LYS A 116 6.16 -14.81 17.82
CA LYS A 116 6.38 -16.24 17.78
C LYS A 116 5.25 -16.97 18.52
N LYS A 117 4.70 -17.99 17.87
CA LYS A 117 3.74 -18.95 18.44
C LYS A 117 4.40 -19.87 19.47
#